data_AF-A0A3D3RIJ5-F1
#
_entry.id   AF-A0A3D3RIJ5-F1
#
_cell.length_a   1.000
_cell.length_b   1.000
_cell.length_c   1.000
_cell.angle_alpha   90.00
_cell.angle_beta   90.00
_cell.angle_gamma   90.00
#
_symmetry.space_group_name_H-M   'P 1'
#
loop_
_entity.id
_entity.type
_entity.pdbx_description
1 polymer ?
#
loop_
_entity_poly.entity_id
_entity_poly.type
_entity_poly.pdbx_seq_one_letter_code
_entity_poly.pdbx_strand_id
1 'polypeptide(L)' 'MYSFKNDYSENAHPSILNQLVAMGLEQNNGYGIDIHCENAKSFIRRDLQC' A
#
# COMPACT_ATOMS: atom_id res chain seq x y z
N MET A 1 -5.69 -25.37 2.42
CA MET A 1 -7.15 -25.56 2.23
C MET A 1 -7.63 -24.40 1.38
N TYR A 2 -8.29 -24.67 0.25
CA TYR A 2 -8.82 -23.60 -0.60
C TYR A 2 -10.14 -23.09 -0.01
N SER A 3 -10.26 -21.77 0.12
CA SER A 3 -11.44 -21.07 0.63
C SER A 3 -12.01 -20.21 -0.49
N PHE A 4 -13.32 -20.30 -0.74
CA PHE A 4 -14.03 -19.48 -1.74
C PHE A 4 -15.04 -18.53 -1.09
N LYS A 5 -14.82 -18.16 0.18
CA LYS A 5 -15.80 -17.39 0.97
C LYS A 5 -15.75 -15.89 0.69
N ASN A 6 -14.58 -15.33 0.40
CA ASN A 6 -14.35 -13.92 0.10
C ASN A 6 -12.97 -13.73 -0.54
N ASP A 7 -12.67 -12.50 -0.92
CA ASP A 7 -11.45 -12.01 -1.60
C ASP A 7 -10.45 -11.32 -0.66
N TYR A 8 -10.67 -11.40 0.66
CA TYR A 8 -9.82 -10.81 1.70
C TYR A 8 -9.51 -11.80 2.83
N SER A 9 -9.54 -13.11 2.54
CA SER A 9 -9.15 -14.17 3.48
C SER A 9 -7.64 -14.30 3.59
N GLU A 10 -6.95 -13.92 2.52
CA GLU A 10 -5.51 -13.91 2.38
C GLU A 10 -4.94 -12.55 2.76
N ASN A 11 -3.67 -12.53 3.17
CA ASN A 11 -2.93 -11.30 3.38
C ASN A 11 -2.64 -10.58 2.06
N ALA A 12 -2.10 -9.37 2.14
CA ALA A 12 -1.69 -8.59 0.98
C ALA A 12 -0.61 -9.31 0.13
N HIS A 13 -0.49 -8.89 -1.13
CA HIS A 13 0.54 -9.37 -2.06
C HIS A 13 1.94 -9.26 -1.43
N PRO A 14 2.85 -10.24 -1.61
CA PRO A 14 4.17 -10.26 -0.96
C PRO A 14 4.99 -8.98 -1.16
N SER A 15 4.86 -8.33 -2.32
CA SER A 15 5.53 -7.05 -2.58
C SER A 15 5.07 -5.93 -1.63
N ILE A 16 3.80 -5.89 -1.24
CA ILE A 16 3.28 -4.90 -0.29
C ILE A 16 3.87 -5.21 1.09
N LEU A 17 3.81 -6.47 1.52
CA LEU A 17 4.33 -6.90 2.82
C LEU A 17 5.83 -6.58 2.97
N ASN A 18 6.63 -6.83 1.94
CA ASN A 18 8.06 -6.53 1.96
C ASN A 18 8.33 -5.03 2.09
N GLN A 19 7.53 -4.18 1.44
CA GLN A 19 7.66 -2.72 1.57
C GLN A 19 7.26 -2.22 2.96
N LEU A 20 6.19 -2.79 3.55
CA LEU A 20 5.78 -2.47 4.92
C LEU A 20 6.89 -2.80 5.94
N VAL A 21 7.59 -3.92 5.76
CA VAL A 21 8.74 -4.28 6.61
C VAL A 21 9.90 -3.30 6.40
N ALA A 22 10.20 -2.95 5.15
CA ALA A 22 11.30 -2.04 4.82
C ALA A 22 11.09 -0.63 5.41
N MET A 23 9.87 -0.08 5.30
CA MET A 23 9.53 1.24 5.83
C MET A 23 9.32 1.26 7.35
N GLY A 24 9.32 0.10 8.02
CA GLY A 24 8.97 -0.02 9.44
C GLY A 24 9.90 0.72 10.41
N LEU A 25 11.08 1.16 9.95
CA LEU A 25 12.04 1.95 10.72
C LEU A 25 12.04 3.44 10.33
N GLU A 26 11.23 3.84 9.36
CA GLU A 26 11.14 5.21 8.85
C GLU A 26 10.11 6.01 9.65
N GLN A 27 10.48 7.20 10.11
CA GLN A 27 9.52 8.13 10.70
C GLN A 27 8.73 8.82 9.60
N ASN A 28 7.40 8.70 9.67
CA ASN A 28 6.49 9.25 8.70
C ASN A 28 5.49 10.19 9.37
N ASN A 29 5.10 11.25 8.65
CA ASN A 29 4.04 12.14 9.11
C ASN A 29 2.69 11.39 9.12
N GLY A 30 1.91 11.56 10.18
CA GLY A 30 0.59 10.94 10.28
C GLY A 30 -0.45 11.57 9.32
N TYR A 31 -1.66 11.01 9.31
CA TYR A 31 -2.82 11.59 8.60
C TYR A 31 -2.67 11.73 7.07
N GLY A 32 -1.88 10.86 6.42
CA GLY A 32 -1.82 10.75 4.96
C GLY A 32 -1.08 11.88 4.25
N ILE A 33 -0.21 12.57 4.97
CA ILE A 33 0.71 13.60 4.48
C ILE A 33 2.17 13.10 4.47
N ASP A 34 2.37 11.79 4.52
CA ASP A 34 3.66 11.14 4.32
C ASP A 34 4.00 10.98 2.83
N ILE A 35 5.25 10.60 2.57
CA ILE A 35 5.79 10.44 1.23
C ILE A 35 5.14 9.26 0.46
N HIS A 36 4.73 8.19 1.14
CA HIS A 36 4.09 7.06 0.49
C HIS A 36 2.70 7.43 -0.02
N CYS A 37 1.94 8.17 0.78
CA CYS A 37 0.64 8.73 0.40
C CYS A 37 0.75 9.71 -0.77
N GLU A 38 1.74 10.61 -0.76
CA GLU A 38 1.96 11.53 -1.88
C GLU A 38 2.38 10.80 -3.16
N ASN A 39 3.27 9.81 -3.06
CA ASN A 39 3.66 8.99 -4.21
C ASN A 39 2.47 8.23 -4.80
N ALA A 40 1.62 7.62 -3.95
CA ALA A 40 0.42 6.94 -4.40
C ALA A 40 -0.55 7.90 -5.10
N LYS A 41 -0.79 9.10 -4.56
CA LYS A 41 -1.59 10.15 -5.21
C LYS A 41 -1.02 10.51 -6.58
N SER A 42 0.31 10.64 -6.69
CA SER A 42 0.98 10.98 -7.94
C SER A 42 0.81 9.90 -9.03
N PHE A 43 0.91 8.62 -8.66
CA PHE A 43 0.71 7.51 -9.59
C PHE A 43 -0.73 7.41 -10.06
N ILE A 44 -1.69 7.53 -9.12
CA ILE A 44 -3.11 7.53 -9.46
C ILE A 44 -3.44 8.68 -10.41
N ARG A 45 -2.97 9.89 -10.12
CA ARG A 45 -3.17 11.07 -10.99
C ARG A 45 -2.60 10.86 -12.40
N ARG A 46 -1.37 10.35 -12.48
CA ARG A 46 -0.73 10.03 -13.77
C ARG A 46 -1.54 9.02 -14.57
N ASP A 47 -1.99 7.94 -13.93
CA ASP A 47 -2.68 6.84 -14.61
C ASP A 47 -4.13 7.24 -14.99
N LEU A 48 -4.75 8.12 -14.20
CA LEU A 48 -6.07 8.71 -14.49
C LEU A 48 -6.00 9.97 -15.36
N GLN A 49 -4.80 10.47 -15.69
CA GLN A 49 -4.56 11.68 -16.47
C GLN A 49 -5.18 12.96 -15.86
N CYS A 50 -5.09 13.11 -14.54
CA CYS A 50 -5.64 14.25 -13.80
C CYS A 50 -4.65 14.94 -12.87
#